data_AF-D9UTR0-F1
#
_entry.id   AF-D9UTR0-F1
#
_cell.length_a   1.000
_cell.length_b   1.000
_cell.length_c   1.000
_cell.angle_alpha   90.00
_cell.angle_beta   90.00
_cell.angle_gamma   90.00
#
_symmetry.space_group_name_H-M   'P 1'
#
loop_
_entity.id
_entity.type
_entity.pdbx_description
1 polymer ?
#
loop_
_entity_poly.entity_id
_entity_poly.type
_entity_poly.pdbx_seq_one_letter_code
_entity_poly.pdbx_strand_id
1 'polypeptide(L)'
;PGAALLLGRLDLAHGAANPHLVLAQARAWRDWYRVDGYYVRRCPSDAGWLPAVTSLLARVRALGPAHVVLGHGVHPHPGYADLAAQLVTFAGPWSRYRWSRPPEWTADLPADRFCHLVHSLPATRVDEALWLARWQGASTVLLTDRRPREPQEEGEMGVFAALPGYWDEIVSRNGRGVSE
;
A
#
# COMPACT_ATOMS: atom_id res chain seq x y z
N PRO A 1 -0.47 -17.25 -14.14
CA PRO A 1 0.15 -16.48 -13.04
C PRO A 1 0.86 -15.24 -13.58
N GLY A 2 0.38 -14.04 -13.25
CA GLY A 2 1.10 -12.80 -13.56
C GLY A 2 2.41 -12.76 -12.75
N ALA A 3 3.48 -12.25 -13.35
CA ALA A 3 4.75 -12.06 -12.64
C ALA A 3 4.55 -11.17 -11.41
N ALA A 4 5.22 -11.49 -10.31
CA ALA A 4 5.21 -10.65 -9.11
C ALA A 4 5.88 -9.30 -9.43
N LEU A 5 5.24 -8.19 -9.03
CA LEU A 5 5.79 -6.85 -9.20
C LEU A 5 6.78 -6.54 -8.06
N LEU A 6 8.01 -6.19 -8.42
CA LEU A 6 9.01 -5.69 -7.48
C LEU A 6 8.93 -4.17 -7.39
N LEU A 7 8.55 -3.64 -6.22
CA LEU A 7 8.42 -2.19 -6.01
C LEU A 7 9.55 -1.63 -5.14
N GLY A 8 10.23 -0.59 -5.64
CA GLY A 8 11.21 0.18 -4.88
C GLY A 8 10.52 1.07 -3.83
N ARG A 9 11.04 1.10 -2.61
CA ARG A 9 10.45 1.91 -1.54
C ARG A 9 10.92 3.36 -1.62
N LEU A 10 9.99 4.29 -1.77
CA LEU A 10 10.21 5.73 -1.67
C LEU A 10 9.48 6.27 -0.43
N ASP A 11 9.91 7.42 0.05
CA ASP A 11 9.39 8.03 1.27
C ASP A 11 9.22 9.53 1.13
N LEU A 12 7.99 10.00 1.27
CA LEU A 12 7.69 11.43 1.16
C LEU A 12 7.68 12.15 2.50
N ALA A 13 7.81 11.41 3.62
CA ALA A 13 7.77 11.98 4.97
C ALA A 13 6.62 12.99 5.15
N HIS A 14 5.42 12.63 4.68
CA HIS A 14 4.21 13.47 4.68
C HIS A 14 4.40 14.85 4.02
N GLY A 15 5.25 14.91 2.98
CA GLY A 15 5.57 16.13 2.24
C GLY A 15 6.89 16.80 2.67
N ALA A 16 7.51 16.37 3.78
CA ALA A 16 8.76 16.95 4.27
C ALA A 16 10.02 16.41 3.58
N ALA A 17 9.92 15.34 2.78
CA ALA A 17 11.08 14.77 2.12
C ALA A 17 11.65 15.69 1.04
N ASN A 18 12.98 15.73 0.93
CA ASN A 18 13.64 16.44 -0.15
C ASN A 18 13.41 15.73 -1.50
N PRO A 19 12.76 16.38 -2.50
CA PRO A 19 12.45 15.76 -3.79
C PRO A 19 13.67 15.23 -4.55
N HIS A 20 14.84 15.87 -4.39
CA HIS A 20 16.08 15.43 -5.03
C HIS A 20 16.57 14.10 -4.46
N LEU A 21 16.44 13.91 -3.15
CA LEU A 21 16.81 12.64 -2.49
C LEU A 21 15.85 11.53 -2.88
N VAL A 22 14.54 11.81 -2.95
CA VAL A 22 13.54 10.84 -3.42
C VAL A 22 13.85 10.37 -4.85
N LEU A 23 14.20 11.29 -5.75
CA LEU A 23 14.56 10.94 -7.13
C LEU A 23 15.89 10.21 -7.24
N ALA A 24 16.87 10.55 -6.41
CA ALA A 24 18.13 9.81 -6.35
C ALA A 24 17.89 8.37 -5.88
N GLN A 25 17.05 8.19 -4.86
CA GLN A 25 16.64 6.88 -4.37
C GLN A 25 15.86 6.09 -5.44
N ALA A 26 14.95 6.73 -6.16
CA ALA A 26 14.22 6.08 -7.26
C ALA A 26 15.17 5.54 -8.34
N ARG A 27 16.14 6.36 -8.78
CA ARG A 27 17.20 5.92 -9.70
C ARG A 27 17.99 4.74 -9.15
N ALA A 28 18.43 4.81 -7.89
CA ALA A 28 19.19 3.73 -7.27
C ALA A 28 18.40 2.40 -7.25
N TRP A 29 17.10 2.43 -6.89
CA TRP A 29 16.26 1.22 -6.93
C TRP A 29 16.16 0.64 -8.33
N ARG A 30 15.92 1.48 -9.34
CA ARG A 30 15.85 1.06 -10.75
C ARG A 30 17.18 0.46 -11.23
N ASP A 31 18.28 1.14 -10.95
CA ASP A 31 19.58 0.77 -11.51
C ASP A 31 20.14 -0.51 -10.85
N TRP A 32 19.88 -0.70 -9.55
CA TRP A 32 20.40 -1.86 -8.81
C TRP A 32 19.48 -3.07 -8.86
N TYR A 33 18.16 -2.87 -8.80
CA TYR A 33 17.20 -3.96 -8.62
C TYR A 33 16.20 -4.11 -9.76
N ARG A 34 16.23 -3.22 -10.76
CA ARG A 34 15.32 -3.24 -11.91
C ARG A 34 13.85 -3.34 -11.49
N VAL A 35 13.47 -2.55 -10.49
CA VAL A 35 12.11 -2.52 -9.94
C VAL A 35 11.08 -2.18 -11.04
N ASP A 36 9.91 -2.81 -10.96
CA ASP A 36 8.76 -2.57 -11.85
C ASP A 36 8.00 -1.28 -11.52
N GLY A 37 8.32 -0.68 -10.36
CA GLY A 37 7.61 0.48 -9.87
C GLY A 37 8.04 0.90 -8.48
N TYR A 38 7.20 1.69 -7.81
CA TYR A 38 7.49 2.26 -6.51
C TYR A 38 6.31 2.19 -5.55
N TYR A 39 6.60 1.79 -4.31
CA TYR A 39 5.75 2.00 -3.16
C TYR A 39 6.18 3.30 -2.47
N VAL A 40 5.30 4.30 -2.48
CA VAL A 40 5.59 5.65 -1.98
C VAL A 40 4.95 5.81 -0.60
N ARG A 41 5.71 5.52 0.46
CA ARG A 41 5.20 5.54 1.82
C ARG A 41 5.11 6.95 2.39
N ARG A 42 4.27 7.12 3.43
CA ARG A 42 4.06 8.40 4.11
C ARG A 42 3.71 9.50 3.10
N CYS A 43 2.86 9.17 2.14
CA CYS A 43 2.38 10.11 1.14
C CYS A 43 1.35 11.05 1.82
N PRO A 44 1.45 12.38 1.67
CA PRO A 44 0.43 13.28 2.20
C PRO A 44 -0.94 12.97 1.57
N SER A 45 -2.01 13.12 2.34
CA SER A 45 -3.39 12.82 1.93
C SER A 45 -4.19 14.06 1.52
N ASP A 46 -3.74 15.25 1.94
CA ASP A 46 -4.50 16.49 1.78
C ASP A 46 -4.34 17.11 0.38
N ALA A 47 -5.34 17.87 -0.04
CA ALA A 47 -5.39 18.50 -1.36
C ALA A 47 -4.23 19.48 -1.59
N GLY A 48 -3.75 20.17 -0.54
CA GLY A 48 -2.67 21.17 -0.65
C GLY A 48 -1.35 20.61 -1.17
N TRP A 49 -1.10 19.31 -0.97
CA TRP A 49 0.11 18.64 -1.45
C TRP A 49 -0.02 18.05 -2.85
N LEU A 50 -1.23 18.03 -3.42
CA LEU A 50 -1.51 17.37 -4.69
C LEU A 50 -0.62 17.89 -5.84
N PRO A 51 -0.39 19.21 -6.02
CA PRO A 51 0.49 19.70 -7.08
C PRO A 51 1.95 19.23 -6.91
N ALA A 52 2.45 19.25 -5.67
CA ALA A 52 3.82 18.84 -5.38
C ALA A 52 4.03 17.34 -5.60
N VAL A 53 3.08 16.50 -5.17
CA VAL A 53 3.12 15.04 -5.38
C VAL A 53 2.98 14.72 -6.87
N THR A 54 2.07 15.39 -7.59
CA THR A 54 1.91 15.22 -9.04
C THR A 54 3.22 15.49 -9.79
N SER A 55 3.86 16.63 -9.49
CA SER A 55 5.13 17.03 -10.10
C SER A 55 6.26 16.03 -9.80
N LEU A 56 6.36 15.56 -8.55
CA LEU A 56 7.35 14.57 -8.16
C LEU A 56 7.14 13.23 -8.88
N LEU A 57 5.89 12.72 -8.93
CA LEU A 57 5.59 11.45 -9.58
C LEU A 57 5.80 11.51 -11.10
N ALA A 58 5.54 12.65 -11.74
CA ALA A 58 5.89 12.85 -13.14
C ALA A 58 7.41 12.71 -13.37
N ARG A 59 8.23 13.29 -12.49
CA ARG A 59 9.71 13.14 -12.53
C ARG A 59 10.16 11.71 -12.25
N VAL A 60 9.48 10.98 -11.37
CA VAL A 60 9.75 9.56 -11.10
C VAL A 60 9.43 8.72 -12.34
N ARG A 61 8.29 8.95 -13.00
CA ARG A 61 7.88 8.26 -14.24
C ARG A 61 8.78 8.59 -15.44
N ALA A 62 9.39 9.78 -15.46
CA ALA A 62 10.38 10.11 -16.47
C ALA A 62 11.67 9.25 -16.38
N LEU A 63 11.89 8.56 -15.26
CA LEU A 63 12.98 7.59 -15.12
C LEU A 63 12.66 6.23 -15.79
N GLY A 64 11.40 6.01 -16.18
CA GLY A 64 10.90 4.79 -16.80
C GLY A 64 9.45 4.50 -16.40
N PRO A 65 8.74 3.61 -17.12
CA PRO A 65 7.42 3.14 -16.71
C PRO A 65 7.49 2.61 -15.28
N ALA A 66 6.57 3.08 -14.43
CA ALA A 66 6.57 2.72 -13.02
C ALA A 66 5.15 2.45 -12.55
N HIS A 67 4.90 1.23 -12.08
CA HIS A 67 3.72 0.93 -11.28
C HIS A 67 3.83 1.69 -9.95
N VAL A 68 2.94 2.64 -9.68
CA VAL A 68 3.00 3.46 -8.47
C VAL A 68 1.90 3.05 -7.50
N VAL A 69 2.27 2.78 -6.26
CA VAL A 69 1.35 2.58 -5.14
C VAL A 69 1.61 3.68 -4.11
N LEU A 70 0.57 4.45 -3.76
CA LEU A 70 0.69 5.52 -2.75
C LEU A 70 0.28 5.02 -1.36
N GLY A 71 1.25 4.97 -0.46
CA GLY A 71 1.08 4.65 0.95
C GLY A 71 0.54 5.85 1.74
N HIS A 72 -0.77 6.11 1.66
CA HIS A 72 -1.42 7.15 2.47
C HIS A 72 -1.80 6.62 3.86
N GLY A 73 -2.24 5.35 3.95
CA GLY A 73 -2.73 4.72 5.18
C GLY A 73 -4.14 5.15 5.60
N VAL A 74 -4.71 6.12 4.90
CA VAL A 74 -6.07 6.66 5.05
C VAL A 74 -6.60 7.05 3.66
N HIS A 75 -7.93 7.19 3.52
CA HIS A 75 -8.50 7.70 2.27
C HIS A 75 -8.02 9.15 2.02
N PRO A 76 -7.29 9.40 0.92
CA PRO A 76 -6.80 10.74 0.61
C PRO A 76 -7.87 11.59 -0.07
N HIS A 77 -7.53 12.84 -0.39
CA HIS A 77 -8.31 13.65 -1.31
C HIS A 77 -8.50 12.90 -2.66
N PRO A 78 -9.70 12.95 -3.29
CA PRO A 78 -9.99 12.15 -4.49
C PRO A 78 -9.02 12.37 -5.66
N GLY A 79 -8.46 13.58 -5.78
CA GLY A 79 -7.47 13.90 -6.82
C GLY A 79 -6.19 13.05 -6.80
N TYR A 80 -5.89 12.34 -5.71
CA TYR A 80 -4.78 11.37 -5.68
C TYR A 80 -5.09 10.09 -6.48
N ALA A 81 -6.36 9.77 -6.73
CA ALA A 81 -6.76 8.58 -7.47
C ALA A 81 -6.06 8.51 -8.83
N ASP A 82 -6.01 9.60 -9.59
CA ASP A 82 -5.39 9.60 -10.93
C ASP A 82 -3.86 9.52 -10.91
N LEU A 83 -3.24 9.69 -9.74
CA LEU A 83 -1.79 9.75 -9.62
C LEU A 83 -1.12 8.38 -9.47
N ALA A 84 -1.87 7.30 -9.28
CA ALA A 84 -1.31 5.99 -8.95
C ALA A 84 -2.08 4.84 -9.58
N ALA A 85 -1.46 3.66 -9.59
CA ALA A 85 -2.16 2.42 -9.93
C ALA A 85 -3.03 1.96 -8.75
N GLN A 86 -2.51 2.08 -7.52
CA GLN A 86 -3.23 1.78 -6.29
C GLN A 86 -2.97 2.81 -5.19
N LEU A 87 -3.95 2.98 -4.31
CA LEU A 87 -3.89 3.77 -3.10
C LEU A 87 -3.99 2.84 -1.89
N VAL A 88 -3.07 2.94 -0.95
CA VAL A 88 -3.24 2.35 0.38
C VAL A 88 -4.17 3.24 1.19
N THR A 89 -5.45 2.88 1.23
CA THR A 89 -6.52 3.68 1.85
C THR A 89 -6.78 3.30 3.31
N PHE A 90 -6.18 2.22 3.78
CA PHE A 90 -6.18 1.85 5.19
C PHE A 90 -4.83 1.24 5.57
N ALA A 91 -4.23 1.73 6.66
CA ALA A 91 -3.13 1.08 7.35
C ALA A 91 -3.35 1.16 8.86
N GLY A 92 -3.44 0.02 9.54
CA GLY A 92 -3.61 0.02 10.99
C GLY A 92 -4.09 -1.29 11.61
N PRO A 93 -4.42 -1.27 12.90
CA PRO A 93 -4.81 -2.47 13.64
C PRO A 93 -6.24 -2.91 13.27
N TRP A 94 -6.50 -4.21 13.37
CA TRP A 94 -7.84 -4.81 13.25
C TRP A 94 -8.91 -4.09 14.08
N SER A 95 -8.56 -3.64 15.29
CA SER A 95 -9.47 -2.92 16.18
C SER A 95 -10.02 -1.63 15.58
N ARG A 96 -9.25 -0.95 14.71
CA ARG A 96 -9.68 0.22 13.94
C ARG A 96 -10.37 -0.22 12.64
N TYR A 97 -9.80 -1.20 11.96
CA TYR A 97 -10.27 -1.66 10.65
C TYR A 97 -11.73 -2.11 10.65
N ARG A 98 -12.16 -2.87 11.67
CA ARG A 98 -13.53 -3.38 11.76
C ARG A 98 -14.61 -2.29 11.86
N TRP A 99 -14.21 -1.06 12.15
CA TRP A 99 -15.10 0.11 12.25
C TRP A 99 -14.85 1.15 11.16
N SER A 100 -13.92 0.90 10.23
CA SER A 100 -13.64 1.82 9.13
C SER A 100 -14.81 1.84 8.15
N ARG A 101 -14.97 2.99 7.48
CA ARG A 101 -15.93 3.17 6.40
C ARG A 101 -15.27 3.93 5.26
N PRO A 102 -15.49 3.52 4.00
CA PRO A 102 -14.97 4.23 2.87
C PRO A 102 -15.81 5.50 2.60
N PRO A 103 -15.20 6.59 2.13
CA PRO A 103 -15.92 7.76 1.65
C PRO A 103 -16.59 7.48 0.29
N GLU A 104 -17.66 8.21 -0.01
CA GLU A 104 -18.53 7.99 -1.18
C GLU A 104 -17.78 7.95 -2.52
N TRP A 105 -16.80 8.85 -2.73
CA TRP A 105 -16.04 8.94 -3.98
C TRP A 105 -15.31 7.65 -4.38
N THR A 106 -15.05 6.76 -3.43
CA THR A 106 -14.38 5.48 -3.72
C THR A 106 -15.29 4.49 -4.42
N ALA A 107 -16.62 4.64 -4.29
CA ALA A 107 -17.60 3.77 -4.93
C ALA A 107 -17.58 3.87 -6.47
N ASP A 108 -17.10 5.01 -6.99
CA ASP A 108 -17.00 5.26 -8.44
C ASP A 108 -15.74 4.68 -9.07
N LEU A 109 -14.87 4.04 -8.30
CA LEU A 109 -13.58 3.51 -8.75
C LEU A 109 -13.52 1.98 -8.63
N PRO A 110 -12.80 1.30 -9.55
CA PRO A 110 -12.66 -0.14 -9.48
C PRO A 110 -11.88 -0.57 -8.24
N ALA A 111 -12.18 -1.77 -7.74
CA ALA A 111 -11.63 -2.23 -6.47
C ALA A 111 -10.11 -2.47 -6.48
N ASP A 112 -9.54 -2.68 -7.66
CA ASP A 112 -8.11 -2.82 -7.89
C ASP A 112 -7.31 -1.53 -7.65
N ARG A 113 -7.99 -0.40 -7.44
CA ARG A 113 -7.38 0.88 -7.07
C ARG A 113 -7.06 0.98 -5.60
N PHE A 114 -7.53 0.05 -4.76
CA PHE A 114 -7.48 0.19 -3.32
C PHE A 114 -6.78 -0.99 -2.64
N CYS A 115 -5.92 -0.64 -1.68
CA CYS A 115 -5.12 -1.57 -0.90
C CYS A 115 -5.29 -1.31 0.60
N HIS A 116 -5.53 -2.37 1.38
CA HIS A 116 -5.63 -2.28 2.85
C HIS A 116 -4.51 -3.07 3.53
N LEU A 117 -3.83 -2.42 4.48
CA LEU A 117 -2.81 -3.02 5.34
C LEU A 117 -3.36 -3.19 6.75
N VAL A 118 -3.69 -4.41 7.14
CA VAL A 118 -4.32 -4.71 8.44
C VAL A 118 -3.37 -5.56 9.29
N HIS A 119 -2.98 -5.03 10.44
CA HIS A 119 -2.14 -5.73 11.40
C HIS A 119 -2.91 -6.04 12.70
N SER A 120 -2.27 -6.77 13.63
CA SER A 120 -2.90 -7.22 14.86
C SER A 120 -4.22 -7.99 14.62
N LEU A 121 -4.34 -8.67 13.49
CA LEU A 121 -5.54 -9.39 13.06
C LEU A 121 -5.54 -10.83 13.60
N PRO A 122 -6.46 -11.20 14.49
CA PRO A 122 -6.56 -12.59 14.95
C PRO A 122 -6.90 -13.54 13.80
N ALA A 123 -6.34 -14.76 13.79
CA ALA A 123 -6.61 -15.78 12.77
C ALA A 123 -8.11 -16.02 12.55
N THR A 124 -8.88 -16.05 13.65
CA THR A 124 -10.33 -16.25 13.65
C THR A 124 -11.14 -15.13 12.97
N ARG A 125 -10.48 -14.03 12.58
CA ARG A 125 -11.10 -12.84 11.97
C ARG A 125 -10.65 -12.61 10.53
N VAL A 126 -9.85 -13.50 9.95
CA VAL A 126 -9.36 -13.37 8.56
C VAL A 126 -10.52 -13.29 7.56
N ASP A 127 -11.52 -14.16 7.68
CA ASP A 127 -12.67 -14.16 6.78
C ASP A 127 -13.50 -12.87 6.87
N GLU A 128 -13.66 -12.34 8.09
CA GLU A 128 -14.33 -11.06 8.32
C GLU A 128 -13.53 -9.90 7.72
N ALA A 129 -12.20 -9.91 7.86
CA ALA A 129 -11.34 -8.89 7.27
C ALA A 129 -11.38 -8.90 5.73
N LEU A 130 -11.40 -10.09 5.13
CA LEU A 130 -11.55 -10.26 3.67
C LEU A 130 -12.93 -9.82 3.18
N TRP A 131 -13.99 -10.13 3.93
CA TRP A 131 -15.34 -9.66 3.62
C TRP A 131 -15.41 -8.13 3.71
N LEU A 132 -14.88 -7.53 4.78
CA LEU A 132 -14.81 -6.08 4.94
C LEU A 132 -14.04 -5.42 3.80
N ALA A 133 -12.89 -5.97 3.39
CA ALA A 133 -12.12 -5.42 2.28
C ALA A 133 -12.94 -5.37 0.98
N ARG A 134 -13.59 -6.49 0.63
CA ARG A 134 -14.47 -6.56 -0.54
C ARG A 134 -15.64 -5.58 -0.44
N TRP A 135 -16.27 -5.48 0.73
CA TRP A 135 -17.38 -4.55 0.97
C TRP A 135 -16.95 -3.09 0.88
N GLN A 136 -15.73 -2.76 1.31
CA GLN A 136 -15.15 -1.42 1.19
C GLN A 136 -14.54 -1.14 -0.18
N GLY A 137 -14.63 -2.09 -1.14
CA GLY A 137 -14.10 -1.92 -2.48
C GLY A 137 -12.58 -2.07 -2.60
N ALA A 138 -11.89 -2.76 -1.70
CA ALA A 138 -10.46 -3.05 -1.83
C ALA A 138 -10.22 -4.48 -2.31
N SER A 139 -9.51 -4.63 -3.44
CA SER A 139 -9.14 -5.95 -3.96
C SER A 139 -7.74 -6.41 -3.52
N THR A 140 -6.89 -5.50 -3.05
CA THR A 140 -5.56 -5.85 -2.52
C THR A 140 -5.57 -5.71 -0.99
N VAL A 141 -5.13 -6.76 -0.29
CA VAL A 141 -5.04 -6.76 1.16
C VAL A 141 -3.73 -7.38 1.62
N LEU A 142 -3.14 -6.80 2.66
CA LEU A 142 -2.04 -7.38 3.41
C LEU A 142 -2.50 -7.55 4.85
N LEU A 143 -2.49 -8.79 5.33
CA LEU A 143 -3.06 -9.17 6.63
C LEU A 143 -1.98 -9.81 7.50
N THR A 144 -1.92 -9.40 8.77
CA THR A 144 -1.00 -10.02 9.73
C THR A 144 -1.53 -10.02 11.17
N ASP A 145 -1.27 -11.09 11.93
CA ASP A 145 -1.49 -11.17 13.37
C ASP A 145 -0.45 -10.42 14.19
N ARG A 146 0.68 -10.08 13.55
CA ARG A 146 1.78 -9.37 14.18
C ARG A 146 1.36 -7.99 14.65
N ARG A 147 1.97 -7.58 15.75
CA ARG A 147 1.78 -6.26 16.36
C ARG A 147 3.07 -5.44 16.21
N PRO A 148 2.97 -4.10 16.11
CA PRO A 148 4.16 -3.24 16.17
C PRO A 148 4.97 -3.55 17.43
N ARG A 149 6.30 -3.65 17.31
CA ARG A 149 7.17 -3.96 18.44
C ARG A 149 7.40 -2.70 19.29
N GLU A 150 7.45 -1.53 18.66
CA GLU A 150 7.43 -0.22 19.31
C GLU A 150 6.52 0.79 18.57
N PRO A 151 5.99 1.82 19.27
CA PRO A 151 5.17 2.87 18.64
C PRO A 151 5.89 3.67 17.53
N GLN A 152 7.23 3.72 17.59
CA GLN A 152 8.12 4.49 16.71
C GLN A 152 8.77 3.66 15.60
N GLU A 153 8.45 2.37 15.45
CA GLU A 153 8.74 1.63 14.22
C GLU A 153 7.78 2.10 13.11
N GLU A 154 7.95 3.35 12.68
CA GLU A 154 7.12 4.11 11.73
C GLU A 154 7.22 3.62 10.27
N GLY A 155 7.39 2.32 10.07
CA GLY A 155 7.09 1.69 8.80
C GLY A 155 5.79 0.94 8.94
N GLU A 156 4.70 1.44 8.34
CA GLU A 156 3.48 0.65 8.13
C GLU A 156 3.80 -0.76 7.58
N MET A 157 4.91 -0.90 6.86
CA MET A 157 5.44 -2.17 6.33
C MET A 157 6.27 -3.02 7.32
N GLY A 158 6.76 -2.49 8.44
CA GLY A 158 7.63 -3.20 9.38
C GLY A 158 6.94 -4.38 10.05
N VAL A 159 5.66 -4.23 10.40
CA VAL A 159 4.82 -5.32 10.92
C VAL A 159 4.58 -6.43 9.89
N PHE A 160 4.71 -6.12 8.59
CA PHE A 160 4.58 -7.06 7.48
C PHE A 160 5.95 -7.62 7.01
N ALA A 161 7.05 -7.32 7.70
CA ALA A 161 8.37 -7.83 7.33
C ALA A 161 8.57 -9.33 7.58
N ALA A 162 7.62 -9.98 8.26
CA ALA A 162 7.60 -11.42 8.49
C ALA A 162 6.21 -11.98 8.20
N LEU A 163 6.16 -13.27 7.85
CA LEU A 163 4.93 -13.98 7.57
C LEU A 163 4.01 -14.01 8.81
N PRO A 164 2.68 -13.94 8.62
CA PRO A 164 1.74 -14.13 9.71
C PRO A 164 1.72 -15.57 10.20
N GLY A 165 1.31 -15.78 11.46
CA GLY A 165 1.21 -17.13 12.05
C GLY A 165 0.24 -18.07 11.33
N TYR A 166 -0.67 -17.53 10.51
CA TYR A 166 -1.66 -18.25 9.69
C TYR A 166 -1.35 -18.22 8.18
N TRP A 167 -0.08 -17.99 7.80
CA TRP A 167 0.30 -17.87 6.38
C TRP A 167 -0.16 -19.05 5.52
N ASP A 168 0.07 -20.28 5.99
CA ASP A 168 -0.28 -21.49 5.24
C ASP A 168 -1.79 -21.63 5.01
N GLU A 169 -2.60 -21.14 5.96
CA GLU A 169 -4.05 -21.08 5.85
C GLU A 169 -4.50 -20.08 4.77
N ILE A 170 -3.84 -18.92 4.68
CA ILE A 170 -4.12 -17.94 3.63
C ILE A 170 -3.70 -18.46 2.25
N VAL A 171 -2.51 -19.04 2.12
CA VAL A 171 -2.01 -19.55 0.83
C VAL A 171 -2.85 -20.72 0.33
N SER A 172 -3.23 -21.65 1.21
CA SER A 172 -4.10 -22.79 0.83
C SER A 172 -5.48 -22.36 0.32
N ARG A 173 -6.05 -21.29 0.87
CA ARG A 173 -7.33 -20.71 0.43
C ARG A 173 -7.24 -19.98 -0.92
N ASN A 174 -6.07 -19.42 -1.26
CA ASN A 174 -5.82 -18.75 -2.55
C ASN A 174 -5.47 -19.72 -3.69
N GLY A 175 -5.38 -21.03 -3.40
CA GLY A 175 -5.23 -22.08 -4.40
C GLY A 175 -3.77 -22.41 -4.73
N ARG A 176 -3.50 -23.72 -4.72
CA ARG A 176 -2.31 -24.39 -5.27
C ARG A 176 -2.09 -23.96 -6.73
N GLY A 177 -1.16 -23.03 -6.93
CA GLY A 177 -0.53 -22.74 -8.23
C GLY A 177 0.97 -23.02 -8.21
N VAL A 178 1.46 -23.82 -7.26
CA VAL A 178 2.84 -24.33 -7.23
C VAL A 178 2.72 -25.84 -7.35
N SER A 179 2.81 -26.32 -8.58
CA SER A 179 3.22 -27.70 -8.84
C SER A 179 4.70 -27.79 -8.46
N GLU A 180 5.05 -28.83 -7.68
CA GLU A 180 6.43 -29.32 -7.56
C GLU A 180 7.06 -29.58 -8.93
#